data_AF-A6FYH1-F1
#
_entry.id   AF-A6FYH1-F1
#
_cell.length_a   1.000
_cell.length_b   1.000
_cell.length_c   1.000
_cell.angle_alpha   90.00
_cell.angle_beta   90.00
_cell.angle_gamma   90.00
#
_symmetry.space_group_name_H-M   'P 1'
#
loop_
_entity.id
_entity.type
_entity.pdbx_description
1 polymer ?
#
loop_
_entity_poly.entity_id
_entity_poly.type
_entity_poly.pdbx_seq_one_letter_code
_entity_poly.pdbx_strand_id
1 'polypeptide(L)'
;MSALRPLSLVGLGLVLGLSACSGLARDTATYQADTSALLDTRTAELQACYNRELRLNRDAIGTLTVRFVVEKESGRVTQLEWDRNHSTVSDTLATCALGALEGLRLAEPDQRDGEASFRFSFRGSAVTAN
;
A
#
# COMPACT_ATOMS: atom_id res chain seq x y z
N MET A 1 -32.34 -4.23 64.12
CA MET A 1 -33.41 -4.46 63.13
C MET A 1 -33.02 -3.67 61.90
N SER A 2 -32.62 -4.38 60.86
CA SER A 2 -31.93 -3.86 59.68
C SER A 2 -32.83 -2.96 58.82
N ALA A 3 -32.27 -1.85 58.35
CA ALA A 3 -32.88 -0.99 57.33
C ALA A 3 -32.67 -1.61 55.94
N LEU A 4 -33.72 -1.65 55.12
CA LEU A 4 -33.66 -2.02 53.71
C LEU A 4 -34.83 -1.40 52.94
N ARG A 5 -34.50 -0.71 51.83
CA ARG A 5 -35.22 -0.52 50.54
C ARG A 5 -35.06 0.92 50.01
N PRO A 6 -35.28 1.19 48.70
CA PRO A 6 -34.87 0.44 47.51
C PRO A 6 -34.33 1.35 46.37
N LEU A 7 -33.79 0.69 45.34
CA LEU A 7 -33.64 1.08 43.91
C LEU A 7 -34.02 2.51 43.47
N SER A 8 -33.07 3.16 42.79
CA SER A 8 -33.32 3.69 41.43
C SER A 8 -32.01 3.87 40.65
N LEU A 9 -31.81 2.97 39.70
CA LEU A 9 -30.94 3.14 38.54
C LEU A 9 -31.50 4.29 37.70
N VAL A 10 -30.77 5.40 37.59
CA VAL A 10 -30.96 6.36 36.49
C VAL A 10 -29.69 6.32 35.65
N GLY A 11 -29.72 5.46 34.64
CA GLY A 11 -28.72 5.42 33.59
C GLY A 11 -28.85 6.67 32.74
N LEU A 12 -27.81 7.50 32.73
CA LEU A 12 -27.68 8.62 31.81
C LEU A 12 -26.87 8.14 30.60
N GLY A 13 -27.57 7.51 29.65
CA GLY A 13 -27.03 7.19 28.34
C GLY A 13 -26.91 8.47 27.52
N LEU A 14 -25.70 9.03 27.44
CA LEU A 14 -25.39 10.10 26.50
C LEU A 14 -24.96 9.48 25.16
N VAL A 15 -25.92 9.36 24.26
CA VAL A 15 -25.70 9.08 22.84
C VAL A 15 -25.03 10.31 22.23
N LEU A 16 -23.70 10.27 22.05
CA LEU A 16 -23.00 11.25 21.24
C LEU A 16 -22.96 10.75 19.80
N GLY A 17 -23.55 11.56 18.93
CA GLY A 17 -23.94 11.25 17.57
C GLY A 17 -22.78 10.87 16.65
N LEU A 18 -23.15 10.04 15.67
CA LEU A 18 -22.37 9.69 14.49
C LEU A 18 -21.87 10.96 13.78
N SER A 19 -20.61 11.32 13.98
CA SER A 19 -19.89 12.24 13.09
C SER A 19 -19.50 11.49 11.82
N ALA A 20 -20.49 11.20 10.96
CA ALA A 20 -20.28 10.72 9.61
C ALA A 20 -20.50 11.89 8.63
N CYS A 21 -19.55 12.83 8.60
CA CYS A 21 -19.46 13.83 7.53
C CYS A 21 -18.05 14.44 7.52
N SER A 22 -17.13 13.79 6.81
CA SER A 22 -16.06 14.39 6.00
C SER A 22 -15.14 13.26 5.58
N GLY A 23 -15.27 12.78 4.34
CA GLY A 23 -14.15 12.05 3.74
C GLY A 23 -12.95 12.98 3.80
N LEU A 24 -11.94 12.69 4.60
CA LEU A 24 -10.72 13.48 4.55
C LEU A 24 -9.97 12.98 3.31
N ALA A 25 -9.71 13.84 2.34
CA ALA A 25 -8.68 13.54 1.35
C ALA A 25 -7.39 13.33 2.13
N ARG A 26 -6.75 12.16 2.03
CA ARG A 26 -5.51 11.90 2.74
C ARG A 26 -4.50 12.98 2.37
N ASP A 27 -3.77 13.48 3.36
CA ASP A 27 -2.59 14.28 3.06
C ASP A 27 -1.53 13.40 2.38
N THR A 28 -0.58 14.04 1.71
CA THR A 28 0.46 13.35 0.94
C THR A 28 1.32 12.42 1.81
N ALA A 29 1.60 12.78 3.07
CA ALA A 29 2.46 11.99 3.94
C ALA A 29 1.76 10.69 4.37
N THR A 30 0.48 10.78 4.76
CA THR A 30 -0.36 9.62 5.07
C THR A 30 -0.51 8.72 3.84
N TYR A 31 -0.75 9.32 2.67
CA TYR A 31 -0.88 8.59 1.42
C TYR A 31 0.40 7.80 1.05
N GLN A 32 1.55 8.44 1.20
CA GLN A 32 2.85 7.81 0.99
C GLN A 32 3.08 6.66 1.97
N ALA A 33 2.76 6.86 3.26
CA ALA A 33 2.93 5.83 4.28
C ALA A 33 2.05 4.60 4.01
N ASP A 34 0.75 4.80 3.73
CA ASP A 34 -0.19 3.72 3.46
C ASP A 34 0.21 2.95 2.19
N THR A 35 0.64 3.67 1.15
CA THR A 35 1.11 3.06 -0.10
C THR A 35 2.40 2.27 0.11
N SER A 36 3.38 2.81 0.84
CA SER A 36 4.60 2.08 1.17
C SER A 36 4.30 0.81 1.97
N ALA A 37 3.44 0.90 2.99
CA ALA A 37 3.03 -0.25 3.79
C ALA A 37 2.33 -1.32 2.93
N LEU A 38 1.51 -0.90 1.96
CA LEU A 38 0.87 -1.80 1.01
C LEU A 38 1.89 -2.50 0.10
N LEU A 39 2.87 -1.75 -0.42
CA LEU A 39 3.93 -2.31 -1.27
C LEU A 39 4.85 -3.27 -0.51
N ASP A 40 5.12 -2.99 0.77
CA ASP A 40 5.92 -3.86 1.64
C ASP A 40 5.31 -5.26 1.77
N THR A 41 3.99 -5.40 1.66
CA THR A 41 3.31 -6.71 1.66
C THR A 41 3.71 -7.59 0.48
N ARG A 42 4.30 -7.02 -0.59
CA ARG A 42 4.77 -7.72 -1.79
C ARG A 42 6.27 -7.99 -1.80
N THR A 43 6.97 -7.69 -0.71
CA THR A 43 8.43 -7.86 -0.62
C THR A 43 8.86 -9.29 -0.96
N ALA A 44 8.11 -10.30 -0.51
CA ALA A 44 8.44 -11.70 -0.76
C ALA A 44 8.30 -12.07 -2.25
N GLU A 45 7.24 -11.62 -2.91
CA GLU A 45 6.99 -11.85 -4.33
C GLU A 45 8.00 -11.10 -5.21
N LEU A 46 8.31 -9.85 -4.87
CA LEU A 46 9.36 -9.05 -5.52
C LEU A 46 10.74 -9.71 -5.36
N GLN A 47 11.06 -10.20 -4.17
CA GLN A 47 12.28 -10.96 -3.92
C GLN A 47 12.32 -12.26 -4.74
N ALA A 48 11.19 -12.95 -4.91
CA ALA A 48 11.11 -14.14 -5.74
C ALA A 48 11.37 -13.83 -7.23
N CYS A 49 10.90 -12.67 -7.72
CA CYS A 49 11.23 -12.17 -9.06
C CYS A 49 12.74 -11.91 -9.21
N TYR A 50 13.34 -11.24 -8.24
CA TYR A 50 14.77 -10.96 -8.28
C TYR A 50 15.63 -12.23 -8.16
N ASN A 51 15.22 -13.17 -7.30
CA ASN A 51 15.90 -14.47 -7.18
C ASN A 51 15.84 -15.28 -8.48
N ARG A 52 14.76 -15.13 -9.28
CA ARG A 52 14.67 -15.71 -10.63
C ARG A 52 15.70 -15.08 -11.56
N GLU A 53 15.78 -13.75 -11.56
CA GLU A 53 16.76 -13.00 -12.36
C GLU A 53 18.20 -13.39 -12.00
N LEU A 54 18.51 -13.47 -10.70
CA LEU A 54 19.85 -13.84 -10.22
C LEU A 54 20.28 -15.25 -10.67
N ARG A 55 19.34 -16.17 -10.94
CA ARG A 55 19.69 -17.49 -11.49
C ARG A 55 20.12 -17.43 -12.96
N LEU A 56 19.66 -16.42 -13.69
CA LEU A 56 20.02 -16.19 -15.09
C LEU A 56 21.26 -15.30 -15.21
N ASN A 57 21.35 -14.28 -14.35
CA ASN A 57 22.45 -13.34 -14.29
C ASN A 57 22.84 -13.08 -12.81
N ARG A 58 23.97 -13.65 -12.38
CA ARG A 58 24.42 -13.57 -10.98
C ARG A 58 24.82 -12.16 -10.53
N ASP A 59 25.12 -11.29 -11.49
CA ASP A 59 25.51 -9.90 -11.27
C ASP A 59 24.36 -8.93 -11.54
N ALA A 60 23.13 -9.44 -11.68
CA ALA A 60 21.95 -8.61 -11.89
C ALA A 60 21.84 -7.58 -10.77
N ILE A 61 21.85 -6.30 -11.15
CA ILE A 61 21.60 -5.16 -10.28
C ILE A 61 20.77 -4.16 -11.08
N GLY A 62 19.95 -3.38 -10.41
CA GLY A 62 19.23 -2.33 -11.12
C GLY A 62 18.15 -1.66 -10.31
N THR A 63 17.45 -0.78 -10.98
CA THR A 63 16.34 -0.01 -10.44
C THR A 63 15.12 -0.20 -11.31
N LEU A 64 13.96 -0.38 -10.70
CA LEU A 64 12.66 -0.37 -11.35
C LEU A 64 11.86 0.81 -10.82
N THR A 65 11.50 1.74 -11.69
CA THR A 65 10.56 2.81 -11.36
C THR A 65 9.19 2.41 -11.90
N VAL A 66 8.20 2.30 -11.02
CA VAL A 66 6.82 1.93 -11.34
C VAL A 66 5.92 3.14 -11.15
N ARG A 67 4.99 3.36 -12.06
CA ARG A 67 3.92 4.35 -11.97
C ARG A 67 2.58 3.65 -11.91
N PHE A 68 1.66 4.21 -11.14
CA PHE A 68 0.31 3.68 -11.02
C PHE A 68 -0.67 4.74 -10.53
N VAL A 69 -1.94 4.43 -10.72
CA VAL A 69 -3.07 5.20 -10.20
C VAL A 69 -3.79 4.36 -9.16
N VAL A 70 -4.00 4.91 -7.97
CA VAL A 70 -4.93 4.33 -7.01
C VAL A 70 -6.28 5.00 -7.19
N GLU A 71 -7.28 4.21 -7.53
CA GLU A 71 -8.63 4.71 -7.78
C GLU A 71 -9.32 5.11 -6.47
N LYS A 72 -9.95 6.29 -6.46
CA LYS A 72 -10.43 6.95 -5.24
C LYS A 72 -11.46 6.14 -4.44
N GLU A 73 -12.39 5.44 -5.08
CA GLU A 73 -13.54 4.82 -4.38
C GLU A 73 -13.22 3.42 -3.86
N SER A 74 -12.47 2.65 -4.64
CA SER A 74 -12.08 1.30 -4.29
C SER A 74 -10.71 1.26 -3.64
N GLY A 75 -9.83 2.23 -3.83
CA GLY A 75 -8.44 2.15 -3.40
C GLY A 75 -7.61 1.16 -4.23
N ARG A 76 -8.13 0.65 -5.36
CA ARG A 76 -7.39 -0.31 -6.20
C ARG A 76 -6.25 0.36 -6.94
N VAL A 77 -5.10 -0.31 -6.96
CA VAL A 77 -3.99 0.03 -7.85
C VAL A 77 -4.36 -0.36 -9.28
N THR A 78 -4.24 0.60 -10.18
CA THR A 78 -4.58 0.51 -11.61
C THR A 78 -3.52 1.24 -12.43
N GLN A 79 -3.57 1.10 -13.77
CA GLN A 79 -2.61 1.72 -14.69
C GLN A 79 -1.15 1.44 -14.28
N LEU A 80 -0.90 0.22 -13.81
CA LEU A 80 0.39 -0.20 -13.30
C LEU A 80 1.36 -0.39 -14.47
N GLU A 81 2.35 0.48 -14.55
CA GLU A 81 3.35 0.48 -15.62
C GLU A 81 4.74 0.80 -15.08
N TRP A 82 5.78 0.42 -15.81
CA TRP A 82 7.16 0.81 -15.47
C TRP A 82 7.68 1.89 -16.40
N ASP A 83 8.42 2.82 -15.81
CA ASP A 83 9.09 3.89 -16.51
C ASP A 83 10.43 3.39 -17.04
N ARG A 84 10.45 3.03 -18.33
CA ARG A 84 11.66 2.52 -19.02
C ARG A 84 12.80 3.54 -19.05
N ASN A 85 12.50 4.85 -19.01
CA ASN A 85 13.53 5.89 -19.03
C ASN A 85 14.22 6.05 -17.66
N HIS A 86 13.57 5.60 -16.59
CA HIS A 86 14.07 5.67 -15.22
C HIS A 86 14.25 4.28 -14.57
N SER A 87 14.38 3.24 -15.40
CA SER A 87 14.62 1.86 -14.97
C SER A 87 15.84 1.28 -15.67
N THR A 88 16.55 0.39 -14.98
CA THR A 88 17.76 -0.28 -15.46
C THR A 88 17.73 -1.80 -15.33
N VAL A 89 16.65 -2.34 -14.74
CA VAL A 89 16.42 -3.79 -14.70
C VAL A 89 16.06 -4.35 -16.07
N SER A 90 16.17 -5.67 -16.23
CA SER A 90 15.72 -6.36 -17.44
C SER A 90 14.19 -6.34 -17.58
N ASP A 91 13.71 -6.43 -18.83
CA ASP A 91 12.28 -6.57 -19.13
C ASP A 91 11.63 -7.77 -18.41
N THR A 92 12.38 -8.87 -18.25
CA THR A 92 11.94 -10.06 -17.52
C THR A 92 11.68 -9.76 -16.03
N LEU A 93 12.64 -9.11 -15.36
CA LEU A 93 12.51 -8.75 -13.96
C LEU A 93 11.37 -7.74 -13.75
N ALA A 94 11.28 -6.74 -14.61
CA ALA A 94 10.22 -5.74 -14.53
C ALA A 94 8.83 -6.33 -14.72
N THR A 95 8.63 -7.16 -15.74
CA THR A 95 7.34 -7.82 -16.00
C THR A 95 6.91 -8.66 -14.81
N CYS A 96 7.85 -9.41 -14.22
CA CYS A 96 7.59 -10.20 -13.03
C CYS A 96 7.18 -9.32 -11.83
N ALA A 97 7.91 -8.22 -11.61
CA ALA A 97 7.65 -7.32 -10.50
C ALA A 97 6.30 -6.60 -10.64
N LEU A 98 5.93 -6.16 -11.85
CA LEU A 98 4.60 -5.59 -12.11
C LEU A 98 3.49 -6.60 -11.78
N GLY A 99 3.64 -7.86 -12.22
CA GLY A 99 2.69 -8.93 -11.87
C GLY A 99 2.58 -9.17 -10.35
N ALA A 100 3.65 -8.99 -9.59
CA ALA A 100 3.63 -9.11 -8.13
C ALA A 100 2.87 -7.97 -7.42
N LEU A 101 2.73 -6.83 -8.08
CA LEU A 101 2.03 -5.65 -7.56
C LEU A 101 0.55 -5.59 -7.99
N GLU A 102 0.11 -6.50 -8.86
CA GLU A 102 -1.29 -6.58 -9.29
C GLU A 102 -2.24 -6.89 -8.11
N GLY A 103 -3.47 -6.40 -8.22
CA GLY A 103 -4.53 -6.64 -7.24
C GLY A 103 -4.35 -5.92 -5.90
N LEU A 104 -3.30 -5.12 -5.75
CA LEU A 104 -3.11 -4.26 -4.58
C LEU A 104 -4.25 -3.25 -4.42
N ARG A 105 -4.61 -3.01 -3.16
CA ARG A 105 -5.73 -2.14 -2.79
C ARG A 105 -5.47 -1.47 -1.44
N LEU A 106 -5.60 -0.15 -1.36
CA LEU A 106 -5.68 0.59 -0.09
C LEU A 106 -7.03 0.33 0.59
N ALA A 107 -7.02 0.21 1.92
CA ALA A 107 -8.21 -0.21 2.68
C ALA A 107 -9.32 0.84 2.66
N GLU A 108 -8.97 2.11 2.85
CA GLU A 108 -9.93 3.21 2.90
C GLU A 108 -10.05 3.94 1.54
N PRO A 109 -11.26 4.34 1.15
CA PRO A 109 -11.47 5.21 0.00
C PRO A 109 -10.89 6.62 0.24
N ASP A 110 -10.60 7.33 -0.84
CA ASP A 110 -10.18 8.73 -0.88
C ASP A 110 -11.19 9.57 -1.70
N GLN A 111 -11.07 10.90 -1.62
CA GLN A 111 -11.86 11.81 -2.46
C GLN A 111 -11.31 11.95 -3.87
N ARG A 112 -10.02 11.61 -4.08
CA ARG A 112 -9.31 11.82 -5.35
C ARG A 112 -8.52 10.58 -5.74
N ASP A 113 -8.33 10.42 -7.04
CA ASP A 113 -7.37 9.43 -7.53
C ASP A 113 -5.97 9.86 -7.09
N GLY A 114 -5.16 8.91 -6.69
CA GLY A 114 -3.76 9.16 -6.34
C GLY A 114 -2.84 8.64 -7.43
N GLU A 115 -2.12 9.55 -8.06
CA GLU A 115 -1.03 9.22 -8.96
C GLU A 115 0.26 9.04 -8.14
N ALA A 116 0.90 7.89 -8.28
CA ALA A 116 2.11 7.56 -7.55
C ALA A 116 3.18 7.02 -8.47
N SER A 117 4.43 7.32 -8.12
CA SER A 117 5.62 6.71 -8.69
C SER A 117 6.45 6.15 -7.54
N PHE A 118 6.94 4.93 -7.69
CA PHE A 118 7.67 4.23 -6.65
C PHE A 118 8.90 3.53 -7.22
N ARG A 119 10.01 3.52 -6.48
CA ARG A 119 11.30 3.02 -6.98
C ARG A 119 11.76 1.81 -6.18
N PHE A 120 11.92 0.67 -6.85
CA PHE A 120 12.54 -0.52 -6.30
C PHE A 120 14.01 -0.60 -6.70
N SER A 121 14.87 -0.89 -5.73
CA SER A 121 16.30 -1.16 -5.93
C SER A 121 16.59 -2.63 -5.71
N PHE A 122 17.24 -3.24 -6.69
CA PHE A 122 17.65 -4.65 -6.70
C PHE A 122 19.17 -4.69 -6.63
N ARG A 123 19.73 -5.15 -5.50
CA ARG A 123 21.18 -5.19 -5.28
C ARG A 123 21.56 -6.38 -4.41
N GLY A 124 22.69 -7.01 -4.71
CA GLY A 124 23.13 -8.20 -4.00
C GLY A 124 22.03 -9.26 -4.04
N SER A 125 21.52 -9.67 -2.88
CA SER A 125 20.40 -10.61 -2.76
C SER A 125 19.11 -9.97 -2.22
N ALA A 126 18.98 -8.64 -2.24
CA ALA A 126 17.86 -7.93 -1.62
C ALA A 126 17.12 -7.01 -2.58
N VAL A 127 15.85 -6.77 -2.28
CA VAL A 127 15.00 -5.73 -2.89
C VAL A 127 14.68 -4.67 -1.83
N THR A 128 14.77 -3.40 -2.19
CA THR A 128 14.41 -2.28 -1.32
C THR A 128 13.49 -1.30 -2.04
N ALA A 129 12.44 -0.89 -1.34
CA ALA A 129 11.42 0.05 -1.74
C ALA A 129 11.83 1.48 -1.33
N ASN A 130 11.84 2.45 -2.25
CA ASN A 130 12.21 3.86 -2.01
C ASN A 130 11.26 4.85 -2.71
#